data_AF-A0A7J9P7T7-F1
#
_entry.id   AF-A0A7J9P7T7-F1
#
_cell.length_a   1.000
_cell.length_b   1.000
_cell.length_c   1.000
_cell.angle_alpha   90.00
_cell.angle_beta   90.00
_cell.angle_gamma   90.00
#
_symmetry.space_group_name_H-M   'P 1'
#
loop_
_entity.id
_entity.type
_entity.pdbx_description
1 polymer ?
#
loop_
_entity_poly.entity_id
_entity_poly.type
_entity_poly.pdbx_seq_one_letter_code
_entity_poly.pdbx_strand_id
1 'polypeptide(L)'
;MELTRYEIIKILMEYVNDEIVVCNIGIPSKELFKINDREKNFYMLGSMGLSSSIGHGLALSVDEKVIAIDGDGSVLMNMGSLATIGKTTPKDFLLLIVDNCAYGSTGNQETHSTCTDLYQVSKACGIDSIGVFNEEQLRDAIKIALNESGTKVIVAKAKPHNENVPNINLVPTEIKHRFMNAIKK
;
A
#
# COMPACT_ATOMS: atom_id res chain seq x y z
N MET A 1 10.78 8.80 -11.75
CA MET A 1 9.98 7.71 -12.34
C MET A 1 8.91 8.33 -13.23
N GLU A 2 8.59 7.73 -14.37
CA GLU A 2 7.50 8.22 -15.25
C GLU A 2 6.11 7.74 -14.82
N LEU A 3 6.00 6.80 -13.86
CA LEU A 3 4.73 6.26 -13.40
C LEU A 3 4.04 7.15 -12.37
N THR A 4 2.72 7.25 -12.49
CA THR A 4 1.79 7.75 -11.48
C THR A 4 1.50 6.67 -10.42
N ARG A 5 0.92 7.09 -9.30
CA ARG A 5 0.34 6.16 -8.32
C ARG A 5 -0.72 5.24 -8.95
N TYR A 6 -1.58 5.76 -9.82
CA TYR A 6 -2.60 4.98 -10.51
C TYR A 6 -1.98 3.85 -11.33
N GLU A 7 -0.93 4.14 -12.11
CA GLU A 7 -0.21 3.14 -12.90
C GLU A 7 0.48 2.09 -12.01
N ILE A 8 1.09 2.51 -10.89
CA ILE A 8 1.71 1.58 -9.93
C ILE A 8 0.66 0.63 -9.33
N ILE A 9 -0.49 1.16 -8.87
CA ILE A 9 -1.58 0.34 -8.34
C ILE A 9 -2.11 -0.60 -9.42
N LYS A 10 -2.27 -0.10 -10.66
CA LYS A 10 -2.73 -0.91 -11.80
C LYS A 10 -1.80 -2.08 -12.07
N ILE A 11 -0.49 -1.84 -12.10
CA ILE A 11 0.53 -2.88 -12.30
C ILE A 11 0.50 -3.88 -11.15
N LEU A 12 0.41 -3.45 -9.89
CA LEU A 12 0.24 -4.35 -8.75
C LEU A 12 -0.97 -5.27 -8.95
N MET A 13 -2.11 -4.70 -9.33
CA MET A 13 -3.36 -5.45 -9.48
C MET A 13 -3.37 -6.43 -10.67
N GLU A 14 -2.40 -6.36 -11.59
CA GLU A 14 -2.20 -7.40 -12.62
C GLU A 14 -1.70 -8.72 -12.03
N TYR A 15 -1.07 -8.68 -10.85
CA TYR A 15 -0.51 -9.87 -10.17
C TYR A 15 -1.32 -10.30 -8.95
N VAL A 16 -2.18 -9.42 -8.41
CA VAL A 16 -3.06 -9.75 -7.29
C VAL A 16 -4.19 -10.66 -7.76
N ASN A 17 -4.29 -11.82 -7.14
CA ASN A 17 -5.35 -12.79 -7.34
C ASN A 17 -6.23 -12.85 -6.10
N ASP A 18 -5.86 -13.69 -5.13
CA ASP A 18 -6.64 -13.97 -3.92
C ASP A 18 -6.10 -13.25 -2.67
N GLU A 19 -5.01 -12.49 -2.80
CA GLU A 19 -4.41 -11.75 -1.69
C GLU A 19 -5.38 -10.71 -1.12
N ILE A 20 -5.24 -10.47 0.18
CA ILE A 20 -5.96 -9.43 0.92
C ILE A 20 -5.28 -8.10 0.63
N VAL A 21 -6.02 -7.08 0.19
CA VAL A 21 -5.47 -5.76 -0.11
C VAL A 21 -6.08 -4.70 0.80
N VAL A 22 -5.24 -3.95 1.49
CA VAL A 22 -5.62 -2.78 2.31
C VAL A 22 -5.08 -1.54 1.61
N CYS A 23 -5.93 -0.54 1.35
CA CYS A 23 -5.52 0.66 0.64
C CYS A 23 -5.77 1.93 1.46
N ASN A 24 -4.80 2.85 1.37
CA ASN A 24 -4.79 4.10 2.09
C ASN A 24 -5.93 5.06 1.70
N ILE A 25 -6.18 6.02 2.59
CA ILE A 25 -7.24 7.02 2.48
C ILE A 25 -7.12 7.92 1.25
N GLY A 26 -8.29 8.31 0.74
CA GLY A 26 -8.43 9.36 -0.25
C GLY A 26 -8.33 8.81 -1.67
N ILE A 27 -7.54 9.48 -2.50
CA ILE A 27 -7.41 9.16 -3.92
C ILE A 27 -6.90 7.72 -4.18
N PRO A 28 -5.90 7.16 -3.46
CA PRO A 28 -5.44 5.79 -3.67
C PRO A 28 -6.56 4.75 -3.61
N SER A 29 -7.44 4.84 -2.60
CA SER A 29 -8.59 3.93 -2.49
C SER A 29 -9.58 4.08 -3.65
N LYS A 30 -9.83 5.30 -4.15
CA LYS A 30 -10.71 5.51 -5.32
C LYS A 30 -10.09 4.94 -6.59
N GLU A 31 -8.78 5.11 -6.77
CA GLU A 31 -8.01 4.57 -7.88
C GLU A 31 -8.06 3.05 -7.87
N LEU A 32 -7.79 2.41 -6.72
CA LEU A 32 -7.90 0.95 -6.56
C LEU A 32 -9.33 0.45 -6.85
N PHE A 33 -10.36 1.13 -6.32
CA PHE A 33 -11.76 0.79 -6.56
C PHE A 33 -12.13 0.85 -8.05
N LYS A 34 -11.63 1.85 -8.77
CA LYS A 34 -11.82 1.97 -10.22
C LYS A 34 -11.06 0.90 -11.00
N ILE A 35 -9.85 0.56 -10.58
CA ILE A 35 -8.97 -0.42 -11.25
C ILE A 35 -9.57 -1.81 -11.17
N ASN A 36 -9.88 -2.29 -9.95
CA ASN A 36 -10.40 -3.63 -9.73
C ASN A 36 -11.03 -3.74 -8.33
N ASP A 37 -12.33 -3.47 -8.22
CA ASP A 37 -13.08 -3.69 -6.98
C ASP A 37 -13.20 -5.20 -6.67
N ARG A 38 -12.94 -5.57 -5.42
CA ARG A 38 -13.01 -6.95 -4.92
C ARG A 38 -13.45 -6.97 -3.47
N GLU A 39 -14.11 -8.02 -3.02
CA GLU A 39 -14.49 -8.16 -1.61
C GLU A 39 -13.28 -8.22 -0.67
N LYS A 40 -12.14 -8.77 -1.11
CA LYS A 40 -10.86 -8.77 -0.38
C LYS A 40 -10.06 -7.46 -0.47
N ASN A 41 -10.62 -6.42 -1.08
CA ASN A 41 -10.07 -5.07 -0.97
C ASN A 41 -10.76 -4.32 0.17
N PHE A 42 -9.96 -3.81 1.10
CA PHE A 42 -10.40 -2.91 2.14
C PHE A 42 -9.94 -1.48 1.86
N TYR A 43 -10.90 -0.57 1.75
CA TYR A 43 -10.66 0.85 1.51
C TYR A 43 -10.69 1.63 2.83
N MET A 44 -9.53 2.08 3.30
CA MET A 44 -9.45 2.84 4.55
C MET A 44 -9.84 4.30 4.31
N LEU A 45 -11.09 4.68 4.58
CA LEU A 45 -11.59 6.01 4.24
C LEU A 45 -11.35 7.11 5.29
N GLY A 46 -10.87 6.77 6.49
CA GLY A 46 -10.95 7.67 7.65
C GLY A 46 -9.62 8.10 8.29
N SER A 47 -8.52 7.39 8.03
CA SER A 47 -7.27 7.62 8.78
C SER A 47 -6.02 7.51 7.92
N MET A 48 -5.28 8.61 7.83
CA MET A 48 -3.90 8.59 7.33
C MET A 48 -2.99 7.86 8.32
N GLY A 49 -1.96 7.19 7.81
CA GLY A 49 -0.96 6.46 8.57
C GLY A 49 -1.38 5.07 9.05
N LEU A 50 -2.61 4.63 8.78
CA LEU A 50 -3.11 3.36 9.31
C LEU A 50 -3.18 2.22 8.30
N SER A 51 -3.05 2.47 6.99
CA SER A 51 -3.09 1.38 5.98
C SER A 51 -2.01 0.33 6.26
N SER A 52 -0.77 0.79 6.47
CA SER A 52 0.36 -0.06 6.86
C SER A 52 0.11 -0.85 8.15
N SER A 53 -0.42 -0.20 9.20
CA SER A 53 -0.70 -0.85 10.49
C SER A 53 -1.84 -1.85 10.44
N ILE A 54 -2.90 -1.57 9.66
CA ILE A 54 -4.03 -2.48 9.50
C ILE A 54 -3.61 -3.70 8.70
N GLY A 55 -2.90 -3.51 7.58
CA GLY A 55 -2.35 -4.62 6.80
C GLY A 55 -1.40 -5.48 7.64
N HIS A 56 -0.54 -4.86 8.44
CA HIS A 56 0.35 -5.56 9.38
C HIS A 56 -0.41 -6.40 10.41
N GLY A 57 -1.42 -5.83 11.07
CA GLY A 57 -2.24 -6.57 12.03
C GLY A 57 -3.02 -7.73 11.41
N LEU A 58 -3.52 -7.54 10.18
CA LEU A 58 -4.15 -8.63 9.41
C LEU A 58 -3.15 -9.74 9.09
N ALA A 59 -1.95 -9.40 8.63
CA ALA A 59 -0.91 -10.38 8.29
C ALA A 59 -0.43 -11.21 9.50
N LEU A 60 -0.63 -10.73 10.72
CA LEU A 60 -0.40 -11.48 11.96
C LEU A 60 -1.58 -12.38 12.35
N SER A 61 -2.76 -12.14 11.78
CA SER A 61 -4.03 -12.73 12.22
C SER A 61 -4.62 -13.74 11.21
N VAL A 62 -4.08 -13.80 10.00
CA VAL A 62 -4.57 -14.66 8.91
C VAL A 62 -3.41 -15.39 8.23
N ASP A 63 -3.70 -16.54 7.62
CA ASP A 63 -2.72 -17.34 6.87
C ASP A 63 -2.55 -16.89 5.41
N GLU A 64 -3.37 -15.94 4.95
CA GLU A 64 -3.36 -15.42 3.58
C GLU A 64 -2.37 -14.26 3.46
N LYS A 65 -1.76 -14.11 2.28
CA LYS A 65 -0.86 -12.99 2.02
C LYS A 65 -1.63 -11.68 2.03
N VAL A 66 -1.10 -10.70 2.78
CA VAL A 66 -1.68 -9.37 2.92
C VAL A 66 -0.80 -8.32 2.24
N ILE A 67 -1.43 -7.45 1.45
CA ILE A 67 -0.78 -6.34 0.76
C ILE A 67 -1.36 -5.04 1.31
N ALA A 68 -0.53 -4.21 1.92
CA ALA A 68 -0.88 -2.84 2.29
C ALA A 68 -0.35 -1.89 1.22
N ILE A 69 -1.23 -1.04 0.67
CA ILE A 69 -0.88 0.08 -0.20
C ILE A 69 -0.95 1.34 0.66
N ASP A 70 0.17 2.02 0.81
CA ASP A 70 0.27 3.26 1.57
C ASP A 70 1.00 4.36 0.78
N GLY A 71 0.80 5.61 1.21
CA GLY A 71 1.50 6.76 0.63
C GLY A 71 2.68 7.17 1.50
N ASP A 72 3.71 7.75 0.90
CA ASP A 72 4.82 8.41 1.60
C ASP A 72 4.39 9.31 2.76
N GLY A 73 3.51 10.29 2.52
CA GLY A 73 3.05 11.22 3.55
C GLY A 73 2.29 10.52 4.68
N SER A 74 1.59 9.44 4.37
CA SER A 74 0.85 8.64 5.33
C SER A 74 1.78 7.79 6.19
N VAL A 75 2.78 7.12 5.58
CA VAL A 75 3.82 6.40 6.31
C VAL A 75 4.62 7.35 7.20
N LEU A 76 4.94 8.56 6.73
CA LEU A 76 5.63 9.59 7.53
C LEU A 76 4.81 10.00 8.77
N MET A 77 3.49 10.06 8.68
CA MET A 77 2.62 10.35 9.84
C MET A 77 2.64 9.24 10.90
N ASN A 78 2.89 7.98 10.52
CA ASN A 78 2.95 6.84 11.42
C ASN A 78 4.22 5.99 11.17
N MET A 79 5.38 6.63 11.19
CA MET A 79 6.65 6.00 10.85
C MET A 79 7.03 4.85 11.80
N GLY A 80 6.54 4.89 13.06
CA GLY A 80 6.72 3.81 14.04
C GLY A 80 6.14 2.46 13.59
N SER A 81 5.24 2.47 12.59
CA SER A 81 4.73 1.25 11.97
C SER A 81 5.85 0.44 11.30
N LEU A 82 6.84 1.09 10.67
CA LEU A 82 7.99 0.40 10.06
C LEU A 82 8.84 -0.33 11.10
N ALA A 83 9.13 0.30 12.25
CA ALA A 83 9.86 -0.36 13.32
C ALA A 83 9.10 -1.59 13.86
N THR A 84 7.77 -1.49 13.95
CA THR A 84 6.90 -2.59 14.39
C THR A 84 6.89 -3.74 13.38
N ILE A 85 6.76 -3.42 12.09
CA ILE A 85 6.81 -4.39 10.99
C ILE A 85 8.15 -5.11 10.98
N GLY A 86 9.27 -4.38 11.05
CA GLY A 86 10.61 -4.96 11.10
C GLY A 86 10.83 -5.87 12.30
N LYS A 87 10.29 -5.51 13.47
CA LYS A 87 10.42 -6.32 14.69
C LYS A 87 9.61 -7.62 14.66
N THR A 88 8.41 -7.60 14.08
CA THR A 88 7.45 -8.72 14.16
C THR A 88 7.50 -9.63 12.94
N THR A 89 7.86 -9.07 11.77
CA THR A 89 8.13 -9.79 10.53
C THR A 89 7.07 -10.84 10.18
N PRO A 90 5.78 -10.46 10.01
CA PRO A 90 4.72 -11.39 9.61
C PRO A 90 5.10 -12.20 8.38
N LYS A 91 4.69 -13.48 8.37
CA LYS A 91 5.17 -14.45 7.39
C LYS A 91 4.82 -14.05 5.96
N ASP A 92 3.62 -13.54 5.68
CA ASP A 92 3.17 -13.27 4.32
C ASP A 92 2.61 -11.85 4.18
N PHE A 93 3.50 -10.86 4.24
CA PHE A 93 3.13 -9.43 4.21
C PHE A 93 3.94 -8.63 3.19
N LEU A 94 3.25 -7.83 2.38
CA LEU A 94 3.83 -6.82 1.52
C LEU A 94 3.30 -5.43 1.89
N LEU A 95 4.19 -4.50 2.18
CA LEU A 95 3.86 -3.07 2.21
C LEU A 95 4.40 -2.39 0.95
N LEU A 96 3.49 -1.90 0.09
CA LEU A 96 3.80 -1.04 -1.04
C LEU A 96 3.62 0.43 -0.63
N ILE A 97 4.73 1.14 -0.51
CA ILE A 97 4.77 2.59 -0.30
C ILE A 97 4.89 3.26 -1.66
N VAL A 98 3.85 4.00 -2.05
CA VAL A 98 3.91 4.87 -3.22
C VAL A 98 4.43 6.24 -2.79
N ASP A 99 5.63 6.58 -3.28
CA ASP A 99 6.35 7.78 -2.90
C ASP A 99 6.39 8.77 -4.07
N ASN A 100 5.32 9.56 -4.16
CA ASN A 100 5.18 10.65 -5.11
C ASN A 100 5.60 12.01 -4.54
N CYS A 101 6.21 12.05 -3.36
CA CYS A 101 6.60 13.28 -2.66
C CYS A 101 5.46 14.30 -2.47
N ALA A 102 4.19 13.88 -2.48
CA ALA A 102 3.07 14.81 -2.53
C ALA A 102 1.77 14.29 -1.89
N TYR A 103 1.17 15.14 -1.05
CA TYR A 103 -0.18 14.96 -0.52
C TYR A 103 -1.23 15.23 -1.61
N GLY A 104 -1.66 14.16 -2.30
CA GLY A 104 -2.60 14.27 -3.43
C GLY A 104 -3.90 15.01 -3.12
N SER A 105 -4.46 14.81 -1.93
CA SER A 105 -5.76 15.40 -1.55
C SER A 105 -5.70 16.90 -1.19
N THR A 106 -4.52 17.47 -0.97
CA THR A 106 -4.36 18.86 -0.51
C THR A 106 -3.76 19.77 -1.60
N GLY A 107 -3.89 19.37 -2.87
CA GLY A 107 -3.34 20.11 -4.01
C GLY A 107 -1.89 19.77 -4.33
N ASN A 108 -1.46 18.52 -4.05
CA ASN A 108 -0.08 18.05 -4.26
C ASN A 108 0.98 18.85 -3.48
N GLN A 109 0.67 19.25 -2.24
CA GLN A 109 1.68 19.83 -1.34
C GLN A 109 2.79 18.81 -1.09
N GLU A 110 4.03 19.28 -1.07
CA GLU A 110 5.19 18.42 -0.87
C GLU A 110 5.13 17.68 0.47
N THR A 111 5.49 16.41 0.46
CA THR A 111 5.69 15.63 1.69
C THR A 111 7.15 15.74 2.13
N HIS A 112 7.45 15.25 3.32
CA HIS A 112 8.82 15.18 3.83
C HIS A 112 9.65 14.05 3.18
N SER A 113 9.11 13.28 2.23
CA SER A 113 9.89 12.28 1.50
C SER A 113 10.80 12.90 0.42
N THR A 114 10.67 14.21 0.19
CA THR A 114 11.65 15.01 -0.56
C THR A 114 13.04 14.98 0.07
N CYS A 115 13.13 14.84 1.40
CA CYS A 115 14.39 14.72 2.15
C CYS A 115 14.51 13.42 2.97
N THR A 116 13.43 12.67 3.15
CA THR A 116 13.41 11.41 3.88
C THR A 116 13.37 10.22 2.92
N ASP A 117 14.46 9.45 2.87
CA ASP A 117 14.52 8.23 2.07
C ASP A 117 13.82 7.06 2.79
N LEU A 118 12.53 6.86 2.49
CA LEU A 118 11.72 5.79 3.08
C LEU A 118 12.23 4.38 2.75
N TYR A 119 12.98 4.19 1.65
CA TYR A 119 13.62 2.91 1.34
C TYR A 119 14.75 2.64 2.33
N GLN A 120 15.63 3.61 2.56
CA GLN A 120 16.71 3.47 3.55
C GLN A 120 16.18 3.36 4.97
N VAL A 121 15.13 4.11 5.33
CA VAL A 121 14.47 4.00 6.64
C VAL A 121 13.92 2.59 6.85
N SER A 122 13.21 2.03 5.86
CA SER A 122 12.66 0.67 5.96
C SER A 122 13.75 -0.39 6.14
N LYS A 123 14.89 -0.25 5.44
CA LYS A 123 16.07 -1.11 5.66
C LYS A 123 16.66 -0.94 7.07
N ALA A 124 16.75 0.29 7.57
CA ALA A 124 17.25 0.56 8.91
C ALA A 124 16.34 -0.01 10.00
N CYS A 125 15.04 -0.18 9.73
CA CYS A 125 14.11 -0.91 10.58
C CYS A 125 14.26 -2.44 10.51
N GLY A 126 15.19 -2.98 9.71
CA GLY A 126 15.44 -4.41 9.58
C GLY A 126 14.49 -5.13 8.62
N ILE A 127 13.79 -4.41 7.74
CA ILE A 127 12.84 -4.98 6.79
C ILE A 127 13.53 -5.28 5.45
N ASP A 128 13.23 -6.43 4.84
CA ASP A 128 13.59 -6.71 3.45
C ASP A 128 12.88 -5.70 2.53
N SER A 129 13.62 -4.71 2.07
CA SER A 129 13.08 -3.54 1.38
C SER A 129 13.66 -3.43 -0.02
N ILE A 130 12.84 -3.01 -0.97
CA ILE A 130 13.21 -2.84 -2.39
C ILE A 130 12.84 -1.42 -2.82
N GLY A 131 13.83 -0.65 -3.26
CA GLY A 131 13.63 0.65 -3.87
C GLY A 131 13.37 0.51 -5.37
N VAL A 132 12.29 1.09 -5.87
CA VAL A 132 11.83 0.95 -7.25
C VAL A 132 11.74 2.32 -7.92
N PHE A 133 12.35 2.44 -9.10
CA PHE A 133 12.53 3.71 -9.82
C PHE A 133 12.00 3.71 -11.27
N ASN A 134 11.62 2.54 -11.79
CA ASN A 134 10.97 2.37 -13.09
C ASN A 134 9.99 1.18 -13.08
N GLU A 135 9.26 0.99 -14.20
CA GLU A 135 8.26 -0.07 -14.35
C GLU A 135 8.84 -1.48 -14.29
N GLU A 136 9.99 -1.72 -14.93
CA GLU A 136 10.64 -3.03 -14.95
C GLU A 136 10.97 -3.50 -13.52
N GLN A 137 11.62 -2.63 -12.75
CA GLN A 137 11.93 -2.86 -11.34
C GLN A 137 10.66 -3.08 -10.51
N LEU A 138 9.57 -2.37 -10.81
CA LEU A 138 8.30 -2.54 -10.11
C LEU A 138 7.73 -3.94 -10.31
N ARG A 139 7.67 -4.37 -11.57
CA ARG A 139 7.16 -5.69 -11.95
C ARG A 139 7.98 -6.80 -11.30
N ASP A 140 9.30 -6.68 -11.29
CA ASP A 140 10.18 -7.67 -10.67
C ASP A 140 10.06 -7.69 -9.15
N ALA A 141 10.00 -6.52 -8.51
CA ALA A 141 9.78 -6.42 -7.07
C ALA A 141 8.44 -7.03 -6.64
N ILE A 142 7.36 -6.80 -7.40
CA ILE A 142 6.04 -7.40 -7.14
C ILE A 142 6.11 -8.92 -7.26
N LYS A 143 6.71 -9.45 -8.34
CA LYS A 143 6.85 -10.90 -8.52
C LYS A 143 7.62 -11.55 -7.37
N ILE A 144 8.71 -10.93 -6.93
CA ILE A 144 9.50 -11.40 -5.79
C ILE A 144 8.64 -11.38 -4.52
N ALA A 145 7.96 -10.27 -4.23
CA ALA A 145 7.16 -10.13 -3.01
C ALA A 145 5.93 -11.03 -2.94
N LEU A 146 5.31 -11.36 -4.08
CA LEU A 146 4.14 -12.24 -4.11
C LEU A 146 4.51 -13.72 -4.12
N ASN A 147 5.63 -14.11 -4.73
CA ASN A 147 6.03 -15.53 -4.81
C ASN A 147 6.88 -16.00 -3.62
N GLU A 148 7.57 -15.10 -2.92
CA GLU A 148 8.35 -15.45 -1.74
C GLU A 148 7.53 -15.26 -0.47
N SER A 149 7.72 -16.17 0.49
CA SER A 149 7.26 -15.96 1.86
C SER A 149 8.23 -15.02 2.57
N GLY A 150 7.69 -14.14 3.39
CA GLY A 150 8.40 -13.13 4.15
C GLY A 150 7.63 -11.81 4.23
N THR A 151 8.12 -10.91 5.09
CA THR A 151 7.73 -9.51 5.09
C THR A 151 8.60 -8.74 4.10
N LYS A 152 7.98 -8.07 3.12
CA LYS A 152 8.69 -7.16 2.20
C LYS A 152 8.10 -5.77 2.19
N VAL A 153 8.95 -4.76 1.98
CA VAL A 153 8.55 -3.38 1.70
C VAL A 153 9.03 -2.98 0.32
N ILE A 154 8.11 -2.53 -0.53
CA ILE A 154 8.46 -1.90 -1.81
C ILE A 154 8.25 -0.40 -1.65
N VAL A 155 9.28 0.40 -1.93
CA VAL A 155 9.17 1.86 -2.01
C VAL A 155 9.26 2.25 -3.48
N ALA A 156 8.11 2.54 -4.08
CA ALA A 156 7.98 2.89 -5.48
C ALA A 156 7.92 4.41 -5.64
N LYS A 157 8.98 5.00 -6.19
CA LYS A 157 9.00 6.44 -6.52
C LYS A 157 7.94 6.74 -7.57
N ALA A 158 7.22 7.84 -7.50
CA ALA A 158 6.14 8.14 -8.46
C ALA A 158 6.13 9.63 -8.83
N LYS A 159 5.45 9.98 -9.92
CA LYS A 159 5.14 11.38 -10.23
C LYS A 159 3.84 11.81 -9.50
N PRO A 160 3.78 13.03 -8.95
CA PRO A 160 2.54 13.56 -8.38
C PRO A 160 1.43 13.63 -9.43
N HIS A 161 0.38 12.84 -9.24
CA HIS A 161 -0.80 12.85 -10.09
C HIS A 161 -1.97 12.21 -9.36
N ASN A 162 -3.18 12.73 -9.59
CA ASN A 162 -4.42 12.11 -9.16
C ASN A 162 -5.22 11.78 -10.41
N GLU A 163 -5.55 10.50 -10.59
CA GLU A 163 -6.38 10.09 -11.71
C GLU A 163 -7.83 10.57 -11.50
N ASN A 164 -8.50 10.97 -12.59
CA ASN A 164 -9.89 11.43 -12.50
C ASN A 164 -10.85 10.22 -12.44
N VAL A 165 -11.05 9.70 -11.24
CA VAL A 165 -11.88 8.52 -10.97
C VAL A 165 -13.09 8.86 -10.09
N PRO A 166 -14.22 8.14 -10.24
CA PRO A 166 -15.40 8.37 -9.40
C PRO A 166 -15.12 8.07 -7.93
N ASN A 167 -15.97 8.61 -7.04
CA ASN A 167 -15.97 8.20 -5.64
C ASN A 167 -16.41 6.75 -5.49
N ILE A 168 -15.91 6.09 -4.44
CA ILE A 168 -16.40 4.79 -4.01
C ILE A 168 -17.88 4.94 -3.65
N ASN A 169 -18.73 4.11 -4.27
CA ASN A 169 -20.18 4.15 -4.10
C ASN A 169 -20.68 3.24 -2.96
N LEU A 170 -19.79 2.81 -2.08
CA LEU A 170 -20.06 1.95 -0.92
C LEU A 170 -19.89 2.73 0.37
N VAL A 171 -20.78 2.48 1.34
CA VAL A 171 -20.66 3.09 2.67
C VAL A 171 -19.62 2.37 3.52
N PRO A 172 -18.98 3.04 4.51
CA PRO A 172 -17.92 2.42 5.33
C PRO A 172 -18.32 1.10 6.02
N THR A 173 -19.58 0.99 6.46
CA THR A 173 -20.11 -0.22 7.09
C THR A 173 -20.21 -1.38 6.10
N GLU A 174 -20.58 -1.11 4.85
CA GLU A 174 -20.65 -2.10 3.78
C GLU A 174 -19.24 -2.59 3.39
N ILE A 175 -18.29 -1.67 3.22
CA ILE A 175 -16.87 -1.98 2.97
C ILE A 175 -16.33 -2.91 4.06
N LYS A 176 -16.60 -2.59 5.34
CA LYS A 176 -16.20 -3.44 6.46
C LYS A 176 -16.86 -4.82 6.39
N HIS A 177 -18.19 -4.89 6.26
CA HIS A 177 -18.89 -6.16 6.32
C HIS A 177 -18.51 -7.10 5.17
N ARG A 178 -18.48 -6.59 3.93
CA ARG A 178 -18.09 -7.38 2.76
C ARG A 178 -16.65 -7.90 2.91
N PHE A 179 -15.73 -7.06 3.38
CA PHE A 179 -14.34 -7.43 3.57
C PHE A 179 -14.18 -8.49 4.66
N MET A 180 -14.78 -8.26 5.84
CA MET A 180 -14.69 -9.21 6.94
C MET A 180 -15.36 -10.55 6.59
N ASN A 181 -16.42 -10.58 5.77
CA ASN A 181 -17.02 -11.83 5.33
C ASN A 181 -16.11 -12.59 4.36
N ALA A 182 -15.37 -11.89 3.49
CA ALA A 182 -14.48 -12.51 2.51
C ALA A 182 -13.18 -13.06 3.12
N ILE A 183 -12.74 -12.55 4.27
CA ILE A 183 -11.49 -12.98 4.93
C ILE A 183 -11.70 -13.85 6.18
N LYS A 184 -12.94 -14.05 6.61
CA LYS A 184 -13.28 -14.97 7.70
C LYS A 184 -13.31 -16.41 7.17
N LYS A 185 -12.53 -17.28 7.81
CA LYS A 185 -12.72 -18.73 7.76
C LYS A 185 -13.28 -19.20 9.09
#